data_AF-A0A518ISJ9-F1
#
_entry.id   AF-A0A518ISJ9-F1
#
_cell.length_a   1.000
_cell.length_b   1.000
_cell.length_c   1.000
_cell.angle_alpha   90.00
_cell.angle_beta   90.00
_cell.angle_gamma   90.00
#
_symmetry.space_group_name_H-M   'P 1'
#
loop_
_entity.id
_entity.type
_entity.pdbx_description
1 polymer ?
#
loop_
_entity_poly.entity_id
_entity_poly.type
_entity_poly.pdbx_seq_one_letter_code
_entity_poly.pdbx_strand_id
1 'polypeptide(L)'
;MTEYRFRVVINHRVVNEHQMLELADRLAAAGCDDGHLGGHSDGIEVVFDREAASRDEAMRSAIEQIEGCGLVVKRIELDREVLAA
;
A
#
# COMPACT_ATOMS: atom_id res chain seq x y z
N MET A 1 13.19 13.28 6.73
CA MET A 1 11.88 13.04 6.10
C MET A 1 10.93 12.62 7.20
N THR A 2 9.63 12.72 6.97
CA THR A 2 8.62 12.28 7.95
C THR A 2 8.08 10.93 7.48
N GLU A 3 7.93 9.99 8.41
CA GLU A 3 7.27 8.72 8.15
C GLU A 3 5.75 8.94 8.13
N TYR A 4 5.11 8.48 7.07
CA TYR A 4 3.66 8.53 6.88
C TYR A 4 3.11 7.13 6.76
N ARG A 5 2.26 6.77 7.73
CA ARG A 5 1.54 5.50 7.70
C ARG A 5 0.17 5.65 7.04
N PHE A 6 -0.10 4.79 6.05
CA PHE A 6 -1.40 4.74 5.38
C PHE A 6 -1.65 3.38 4.74
N ARG A 7 -2.91 3.03 4.53
CA ARG A 7 -3.31 1.80 3.85
C ARG A 7 -3.80 2.10 2.45
N VAL A 8 -3.39 1.28 1.48
CA VAL A 8 -3.89 1.32 0.12
C VAL A 8 -4.64 0.02 -0.16
N VAL A 9 -5.94 0.13 -0.40
CA VAL A 9 -6.76 -1.03 -0.79
C VAL A 9 -6.68 -1.16 -2.30
N ILE A 10 -6.25 -2.32 -2.78
CA ILE A 10 -6.15 -2.63 -4.21
C ILE A 10 -7.27 -3.58 -4.63
N ASN A 11 -7.78 -3.38 -5.84
CA ASN A 11 -8.75 -4.27 -6.45
C ASN A 11 -8.05 -5.52 -7.02
N HIS A 12 -7.46 -6.32 -6.14
CA HIS A 12 -6.78 -7.57 -6.49
C HIS A 12 -7.30 -8.71 -5.61
N ARG A 13 -7.36 -9.91 -6.18
CA ARG A 13 -7.78 -11.13 -5.47
C ARG A 13 -6.64 -12.12 -5.48
N VAL A 14 -6.28 -12.56 -4.28
CA VAL A 14 -5.28 -13.60 -4.05
C VAL A 14 -6.02 -14.83 -3.55
N VAL A 15 -5.76 -15.98 -4.16
CA VAL A 15 -6.50 -17.23 -3.90
C VAL A 15 -5.68 -18.20 -3.03
N ASN A 16 -4.37 -18.02 -2.95
CA ASN A 16 -3.45 -18.84 -2.15
C ASN A 16 -2.20 -18.04 -1.74
N GLU A 17 -1.42 -18.61 -0.83
CA GLU A 17 -0.19 -18.00 -0.29
C GLU A 17 0.88 -17.74 -1.38
N HIS A 18 0.97 -18.60 -2.39
CA HIS A 18 1.96 -18.42 -3.47
C HIS A 18 1.70 -17.14 -4.27
N GLN A 19 0.44 -16.88 -4.63
CA GLN A 19 0.05 -15.64 -5.29
C GLN A 19 0.25 -14.40 -4.41
N MET A 20 0.15 -14.56 -3.08
CA MET A 20 0.46 -13.47 -2.16
C MET A 20 1.95 -13.13 -2.17
N LEU A 21 2.81 -14.13 -2.21
CA LEU A 21 4.26 -13.97 -2.32
C LEU A 21 4.65 -13.36 -3.68
N GLU A 22 4.08 -13.82 -4.79
CA GLU A 22 4.32 -13.22 -6.10
C GLU A 22 3.88 -11.75 -6.18
N LEU A 23 2.78 -11.40 -5.50
CA LEU A 23 2.34 -10.01 -5.38
C LEU A 23 3.34 -9.18 -4.55
N ALA A 24 3.84 -9.72 -3.44
CA ALA A 24 4.84 -9.07 -2.62
C ALA A 24 6.13 -8.80 -3.42
N ASP A 25 6.62 -9.80 -4.14
CA ASP A 25 7.80 -9.68 -4.98
C ASP A 25 7.64 -8.62 -6.07
N ARG A 26 6.46 -8.56 -6.71
CA ARG A 26 6.14 -7.54 -7.72
C ARG A 26 6.12 -6.13 -7.15
N LEU A 27 5.55 -5.95 -5.97
CA LEU A 27 5.50 -4.66 -5.29
C LEU A 27 6.89 -4.22 -4.85
N ALA A 28 7.67 -5.12 -4.24
CA ALA A 28 9.06 -4.86 -3.87
C ALA A 28 9.91 -4.48 -5.09
N ALA A 29 9.75 -5.18 -6.22
CA ALA A 29 10.44 -4.87 -7.47
C ALA A 29 10.05 -3.50 -8.07
N ALA A 30 8.86 -2.98 -7.76
CA ALA A 30 8.44 -1.63 -8.14
C ALA A 30 8.86 -0.54 -7.14
N GLY A 31 9.58 -0.91 -6.07
CA GLY A 31 10.04 0.02 -5.03
C GLY A 31 9.03 0.27 -3.92
N CYS A 32 8.04 -0.61 -3.75
CA CYS A 32 7.19 -0.68 -2.56
C CYS A 32 7.79 -1.67 -1.55
N ASP A 33 9.00 -1.41 -1.07
CA ASP A 33 9.71 -2.22 -0.06
C ASP A 33 9.34 -1.83 1.38
N ASP A 34 8.66 -0.70 1.53
CA ASP A 34 8.15 -0.09 2.76
C ASP A 34 6.69 -0.46 3.07
N GLY A 35 6.15 -1.48 2.38
CA GLY A 35 4.75 -1.89 2.44
C GLY A 35 4.56 -3.33 2.94
N HIS A 36 3.57 -3.54 3.81
CA HIS A 36 3.12 -4.87 4.23
C HIS A 36 1.79 -5.24 3.58
N LEU A 37 1.71 -6.45 3.03
CA LEU A 37 0.48 -6.98 2.43
C LEU A 37 -0.44 -7.59 3.49
N GLY A 38 -1.70 -7.15 3.48
CA GLY A 38 -2.77 -7.68 4.34
C GLY A 38 -3.99 -8.12 3.53
N GLY A 39 -4.80 -9.00 4.13
CA GLY A 39 -6.12 -9.32 3.60
C GLY A 39 -7.12 -8.24 4.01
N HIS A 40 -7.89 -7.71 3.05
CA HIS A 40 -8.93 -6.72 3.30
C HIS A 40 -10.29 -7.26 2.88
N SER A 41 -11.39 -6.78 3.50
CA SER A 41 -12.74 -7.23 3.15
C SER A 41 -13.10 -7.00 1.68
N ASP A 42 -12.44 -6.04 1.03
CA ASP A 42 -12.63 -5.66 -0.37
C ASP A 42 -11.57 -6.20 -1.34
N GLY A 43 -10.63 -7.03 -0.88
CA GLY A 43 -9.51 -7.53 -1.69
C GLY A 43 -8.21 -7.64 -0.90
N ILE A 44 -7.19 -6.94 -1.34
CA ILE A 44 -5.88 -6.86 -0.66
C ILE A 44 -5.64 -5.43 -0.23
N GLU A 45 -5.04 -5.27 0.94
CA GLU A 45 -4.50 -3.99 1.39
C GLU A 45 -2.98 -4.03 1.42
N VAL A 46 -2.38 -2.87 1.19
CA VAL A 46 -0.96 -2.63 1.38
C VAL A 46 -0.83 -1.54 2.44
N VAL A 47 -0.27 -1.87 3.59
CA VAL A 47 -0.01 -0.93 4.68
C VAL A 47 1.40 -0.38 4.48
N PHE A 48 1.51 0.90 4.16
CA PHE A 48 2.79 1.58 3.96
C PHE A 48 3.21 2.30 5.22
N ASP A 49 4.51 2.25 5.49
CA ASP A 49 5.21 3.09 6.47
C ASP A 49 6.29 3.89 5.70
N ARG A 50 5.85 4.92 4.95
CA ARG A 50 6.66 5.58 3.91
C ARG A 50 7.32 6.86 4.39
N GLU A 51 8.62 6.99 4.17
CA GLU A 51 9.33 8.27 4.36
C GLU A 51 9.17 9.20 3.16
N ALA A 52 8.68 10.42 3.39
CA ALA A 52 8.57 11.44 2.33
C ALA A 52 8.71 12.87 2.88
N ALA A 53 8.80 13.87 2.00
CA ALA A 53 8.77 15.27 2.41
C ALA A 53 7.33 15.73 2.76
N SER A 54 6.31 15.09 2.19
CA SER A 54 4.90 15.35 2.49
C SER A 54 4.03 14.09 2.41
N ARG A 55 2.89 14.09 3.10
CA ARG A 55 1.92 12.99 3.04
C ARG A 55 1.39 12.77 1.61
N ASP A 56 1.14 13.84 0.87
CA ASP A 56 0.65 13.75 -0.51
C ASP A 56 1.68 13.13 -1.45
N GLU A 57 2.97 13.43 -1.24
CA GLU A 57 4.06 12.77 -1.97
C GLU A 57 4.18 11.29 -1.62
N ALA A 58 4.04 10.93 -0.34
CA ALA A 58 4.03 9.53 0.09
C ALA A 58 2.88 8.76 -0.58
N MET A 59 1.66 9.30 -0.54
CA MET A 59 0.49 8.67 -1.16
C MET A 59 0.61 8.59 -2.69
N ARG A 60 1.06 9.67 -3.35
CA ARG A 60 1.20 9.72 -4.81
C ARG A 60 2.23 8.71 -5.31
N SER A 61 3.41 8.68 -4.69
CA SER A 61 4.44 7.71 -5.04
C SER A 61 3.97 6.27 -4.86
N ALA A 62 3.17 5.99 -3.81
CA ALA A 62 2.65 4.64 -3.57
C ALA A 62 1.64 4.22 -4.65
N ILE A 63 0.76 5.15 -5.05
CA ILE A 63 -0.18 4.90 -6.16
C ILE A 63 0.60 4.63 -7.45
N GLU A 64 1.56 5.49 -7.80
CA GLU A 64 2.33 5.38 -9.04
C GLU A 64 3.07 4.03 -9.13
N GLN A 65 3.66 3.56 -8.03
CA GLN A 65 4.35 2.28 -8.00
C GLN A 65 3.37 1.10 -8.12
N ILE A 66 2.24 1.13 -7.40
CA ILE A 66 1.20 0.08 -7.48
C ILE A 66 0.61 0.01 -8.90
N GLU A 67 0.26 1.15 -9.48
CA GLU A 67 -0.27 1.22 -10.85
C GLU A 67 0.80 0.84 -11.88
N GLY A 68 2.07 1.15 -11.63
CA GLY A 68 3.22 0.69 -12.41
C GLY A 68 3.37 -0.83 -12.43
N CYS A 69 2.94 -1.53 -11.38
CA CYS A 69 2.84 -2.99 -11.39
C CYS A 69 1.68 -3.52 -12.26
N GLY A 70 0.79 -2.67 -12.78
CA GLY A 70 -0.46 -3.08 -13.43
C GLY A 70 -1.56 -3.48 -12.44
N LEU A 71 -1.48 -3.01 -11.19
CA LEU A 71 -2.52 -3.17 -10.18
C LEU A 71 -3.41 -1.92 -10.17
N VAL A 72 -4.65 -2.06 -9.68
CA VAL A 72 -5.60 -0.94 -9.61
C VAL A 72 -5.83 -0.57 -8.15
N VAL A 73 -5.49 0.67 -7.80
CA VAL A 73 -5.80 1.24 -6.49
C VAL A 73 -7.30 1.53 -6.41
N LYS A 74 -7.96 1.00 -5.37
CA LYS A 74 -9.39 1.22 -5.11
C LYS A 74 -9.61 2.45 -4.25
N ARG A 75 -8.84 2.58 -3.17
CA ARG A 75 -8.90 3.71 -2.23
C ARG A 75 -7.68 3.74 -1.32
N ILE A 76 -7.42 4.90 -0.74
CA ILE A 76 -6.46 5.07 0.36
C ILE A 76 -7.26 5.25 1.65
N GLU A 77 -6.90 4.49 2.66
CA GLU A 77 -7.42 4.61 4.01
C GLU A 77 -6.31 5.15 4.91
N LEU A 78 -6.58 6.27 5.56
CA LEU A 78 -5.69 6.87 6.53
C LEU A 78 -6.09 6.33 7.90
N ASP A 79 -5.15 5.75 8.65
CA ASP A 79 -5.39 5.50 10.06
C ASP A 79 -5.73 6.85 10.70
N ARG A 80 -6.93 6.93 11.27
CA ARG A 80 -7.34 8.12 11.99
C ARG A 80 -6.48 8.17 13.24
N GLU A 81 -5.47 9.03 13.27
CA GLU A 81 -4.83 9.39 14.53
C GLU A 81 -5.96 9.80 15.47
N VAL A 82 -6.16 9.01 16.53
CA VAL A 82 -6.98 9.43 17.65
C VAL A 82 -6.25 10.65 18.18
N LEU A 83 -6.75 11.85 17.85
CA LEU A 83 -6.43 13.06 18.58
C LEU A 83 -6.90 12.80 20.01
N ALA A 84 -6.02 12.21 20.82
CA ALA A 84 -6.19 12.18 22.26
C ALA A 84 -6.11 13.64 22.70
N ALA A 85 -7.29 14.19 23.03
CA ALA A 85 -7.49 15.53 23.55
C ALA A 85 -6.92 15.67 24.97
#